data_AF-A0A2G1LW98-F1
#
_entry.id   AF-A0A2G1LW98-F1
#
_cell.length_a   1.000
_cell.length_b   1.000
_cell.length_c   1.000
_cell.angle_alpha   90.00
_cell.angle_beta   90.00
_cell.angle_gamma   90.00
#
_symmetry.space_group_name_H-M   'P 1'
#
loop_
_entity.id
_entity.type
_entity.pdbx_description
1 polymer ?
#
loop_
_entity_poly.entity_id
_entity_poly.type
_entity_poly.pdbx_seq_one_letter_code
_entity_poly.pdbx_strand_id
1 'polypeptide(L)' 'MAGSADDAGAAATLDADNANAVRTMVANLSDEDVVRIYEMTGGAGLVADLAATQMEKRNLDY' A
#
# COMPACT_ATOMS: atom_id res chain seq x y z
N MET A 1 14.45 32.77 -14.19
CA MET A 1 15.24 31.67 -14.79
C MET A 1 15.94 30.95 -13.65
N ALA A 2 15.48 29.73 -13.34
CA ALA A 2 16.22 28.46 -13.53
C ALA A 2 17.13 28.16 -12.31
N GLY A 3 17.15 26.98 -11.68
CA GLY A 3 16.53 25.67 -11.92
C GLY A 3 16.21 24.99 -10.57
N SER A 4 15.30 24.02 -10.48
CA SER A 4 15.29 22.65 -11.04
C SER A 4 15.82 21.63 -10.02
N ALA A 5 14.97 20.63 -9.74
CA ALA A 5 15.27 19.32 -9.13
C ALA A 5 15.65 19.40 -7.62
N ASP A 6 15.03 18.73 -6.65
CA ASP A 6 14.28 17.48 -6.60
C ASP A 6 13.42 17.49 -5.32
N ASP A 7 12.09 17.45 -5.41
CA ASP A 7 11.28 16.83 -4.34
C ASP A 7 10.16 15.95 -4.93
N ALA A 8 10.30 15.60 -6.22
CA ALA A 8 9.54 14.52 -6.81
C ALA A 8 10.16 13.20 -6.33
N GLY A 9 9.74 12.74 -5.15
CA GLY A 9 9.96 11.36 -4.74
C GLY A 9 10.64 11.12 -3.40
N ALA A 10 10.37 11.93 -2.37
CA ALA A 10 10.40 11.36 -1.02
C ALA A 10 9.23 10.36 -0.93
N ALA A 11 9.44 9.12 -1.40
CA ALA A 11 8.50 8.04 -1.15
C ALA A 11 8.32 7.95 0.37
N ALA A 12 7.19 8.44 0.87
CA ALA A 12 6.89 8.47 2.30
C ALA A 12 6.99 7.03 2.80
N THR A 13 8.09 6.73 3.48
CA THR A 13 8.36 5.40 3.97
C THR A 13 7.65 5.27 5.31
N LEU A 14 6.73 4.32 5.41
CA LEU A 14 6.14 3.99 6.71
C LEU A 14 7.26 3.42 7.60
N ASP A 15 7.45 3.98 8.79
CA ASP A 15 8.27 3.31 9.80
C ASP A 15 7.66 1.96 10.19
N ALA A 16 8.46 1.11 10.84
CA ALA A 16 8.08 -0.27 11.14
C ALA A 16 6.81 -0.36 12.01
N ASP A 17 6.59 0.60 12.90
CA ASP A 17 5.43 0.59 13.81
C ASP A 17 4.17 1.00 13.06
N ASN A 18 4.26 2.05 12.23
CA ASN A 18 3.16 2.49 11.37
C ASN A 18 2.84 1.45 10.29
N ALA A 19 3.84 0.78 9.70
CA ALA A 19 3.63 -0.32 8.77
C ALA A 19 2.90 -1.50 9.42
N ASN A 20 3.26 -1.85 10.67
CA ASN A 20 2.55 -2.89 11.43
C ASN A 20 1.12 -2.50 11.79
N ALA A 21 0.88 -1.24 12.14
CA ALA A 21 -0.46 -0.73 12.41
C ALA A 21 -1.33 -0.83 11.15
N VAL A 22 -0.84 -0.36 10.00
CA VAL A 22 -1.54 -0.46 8.71
C VAL A 22 -1.76 -1.92 8.33
N ARG A 23 -0.76 -2.79 8.48
CA ARG A 23 -0.90 -4.23 8.23
C ARG A 23 -2.03 -4.86 9.07
N THR A 24 -2.12 -4.48 10.34
CA THR A 24 -3.19 -4.95 11.25
C THR A 24 -4.55 -4.43 10.80
N MET A 25 -4.64 -3.17 10.35
CA MET A 25 -5.88 -2.62 9.79
C MET A 25 -6.30 -3.37 8.53
N VAL A 26 -5.40 -3.57 7.56
CA VAL A 26 -5.70 -4.31 6.32
C VAL A 26 -6.06 -5.77 6.61
N ALA A 27 -5.44 -6.39 7.61
CA ALA A 27 -5.77 -7.75 8.03
C ALA A 27 -7.22 -7.90 8.55
N ASN A 28 -7.83 -6.82 9.05
CA ASN A 28 -9.21 -6.80 9.53
C ASN A 28 -10.23 -6.41 8.44
N LEU A 29 -9.76 -6.00 7.26
CA LEU A 29 -10.64 -5.65 6.14
C LEU A 29 -11.25 -6.89 5.49
N SER A 30 -12.43 -6.69 4.91
CA SER A 30 -13.06 -7.69 4.04
C SER A 30 -12.22 -7.92 2.78
N ASP A 31 -12.43 -9.05 2.10
CA ASP A 31 -11.68 -9.39 0.89
C ASP A 31 -11.92 -8.37 -0.23
N GLU A 32 -13.16 -7.89 -0.36
CA GLU A 32 -13.55 -6.84 -1.32
C GLU A 32 -12.81 -5.52 -1.04
N ASP A 33 -12.69 -5.14 0.23
CA ASP A 33 -11.98 -3.91 0.62
C ASP A 33 -10.47 -4.01 0.35
N VAL A 34 -9.87 -5.18 0.54
CA VAL A 34 -8.44 -5.40 0.24
C VAL A 34 -8.18 -5.27 -1.26
N VAL A 35 -9.02 -5.87 -2.10
CA VAL A 35 -8.96 -5.74 -3.57
C VAL A 35 -9.09 -4.29 -3.98
N ARG A 36 -10.10 -3.59 -3.45
CA ARG A 36 -10.37 -2.20 -3.77
C ARG A 36 -9.20 -1.28 -3.41
N ILE A 37 -8.52 -1.50 -2.29
CA ILE A 37 -7.32 -0.73 -1.91
C ILE A 37 -6.19 -0.93 -2.92
N TYR A 38 -5.96 -2.17 -3.35
CA TYR A 38 -4.94 -2.44 -4.36
C TYR A 38 -5.26 -1.76 -5.70
N GLU A 39 -6.52 -1.81 -6.13
CA GLU A 39 -6.97 -1.12 -7.35
C GLU A 39 -6.85 0.41 -7.23
N MET A 40 -7.25 0.99 -6.10
CA MET A 40 -7.18 2.44 -5.85
C MET A 40 -5.76 2.99 -5.86
N THR A 41 -4.78 2.17 -5.49
CA THR A 41 -3.36 2.51 -5.51
C THR A 41 -2.72 2.23 -6.87
N GLY A 42 -3.47 1.66 -7.83
CA GLY A 42 -2.94 1.22 -9.12
C GLY A 42 -1.88 0.13 -8.98
N GLY A 43 -1.92 -0.65 -7.88
CA GLY A 43 -0.93 -1.69 -7.58
C GLY A 43 0.46 -1.18 -7.20
N ALA A 44 0.61 0.11 -6.88
CA ALA A 44 1.91 0.71 -6.56
C ALA A 44 1.94 1.39 -5.18
N GLY A 45 3.04 1.19 -4.46
CA GLY A 45 3.32 1.81 -3.18
C GLY A 45 3.05 0.90 -1.97
N LEU A 46 3.49 1.36 -0.80
CA LEU A 46 3.53 0.52 0.41
C LEU A 46 2.17 -0.05 0.83
N VAL A 47 1.10 0.71 0.61
CA VAL A 47 -0.27 0.25 0.91
C VAL A 47 -0.72 -0.82 -0.09
N ALA A 48 -0.33 -0.70 -1.36
CA ALA A 48 -0.57 -1.70 -2.39
C ALA A 48 0.17 -3.01 -2.08
N ASP A 49 1.44 -2.92 -1.65
CA ASP A 49 2.24 -4.09 -1.27
C ASP A 49 1.63 -4.85 -0.06
N LEU A 50 1.11 -4.09 0.92
CA LEU A 50 0.41 -4.65 2.07
C LEU A 50 -0.92 -5.32 1.66
N ALA A 51 -1.67 -4.68 0.75
CA ALA A 51 -2.88 -5.28 0.20
C ALA A 51 -2.56 -6.58 -0.57
N ALA A 52 -1.56 -6.57 -1.46
CA ALA A 52 -1.10 -7.74 -2.21
C ALA A 52 -0.69 -8.90 -1.30
N THR A 53 0.07 -8.61 -0.24
CA THR A 53 0.43 -9.63 0.76
C THR A 53 -0.81 -10.26 1.42
N GLN A 54 -1.86 -9.47 1.64
CA GLN A 54 -3.10 -9.97 2.24
C GLN A 54 -3.96 -10.73 1.23
N MET A 55 -3.97 -10.32 -0.03
CA MET A 55 -4.65 -11.05 -1.10
C MET A 55 -4.00 -12.41 -1.39
N GLU A 56 -2.67 -12.49 -1.42
CA GLU A 56 -1.94 -13.75 -1.56
C GLU A 56 -2.26 -14.71 -0.40
N LYS A 57 -2.22 -14.23 0.85
CA LYS A 57 -2.53 -15.05 2.03
C LYS A 57 -3.95 -15.61 2.04
N ARG A 58 -4.89 -14.87 1.47
CA ARG A 58 -6.31 -15.21 1.43
C ARG A 58 -6.71 -15.90 0.12
N ASN A 59 -5.75 -16.10 -0.79
CA ASN A 59 -5.96 -16.70 -2.09
C ASN A 59 -7.05 -15.99 -2.91
N LEU A 60 -7.05 -14.65 -2.86
CA LEU A 60 -7.97 -13.82 -3.63
C LEU A 60 -7.43 -13.70 -5.06
N ASP A 61 -8.27 -14.07 -6.03
CA ASP A 61 -7.96 -13.85 -7.44
C ASP A 61 -8.01 -12.33 -7.72
N TYR A 62 -6.91 -11.85 -8.29
CA TYR A 62 -6.67 -10.46 -8.71
C TYR A 62 -7.21 -10.20 -10.12
#